data_AF-A0ABD5BMC8-F1
#
_entry.id   AF-A0ABD5BMC8-F1
#
_cell.length_a   1.000
_cell.length_b   1.000
_cell.length_c   1.000
_cell.angle_alpha   90.00
_cell.angle_beta   90.00
_cell.angle_gamma   90.00
#
_symmetry.space_group_name_H-M   'P 1'
#
loop_
_entity.id
_entity.type
_entity.pdbx_description
1 polymer ?
#
loop_
_entity_poly.entity_id
_entity_poly.type
_entity_poly.pdbx_seq_one_letter_code
_entity_poly.pdbx_strand_id
1 'polypeptide(L)'
;MSGNPFYDAANAVIAQYDKRMQYMKPARAVGESANAVLNLGRIADAARYAGHPAASIVIENAAKYWQCYGKKPATFSEDTPA
;
A
#
# COMPACT_ATOMS: atom_id res chain seq x y z
N MET A 1 -12.85 -5.30 -7.04
CA MET A 1 -11.65 -5.07 -7.86
C MET A 1 -11.69 -3.63 -8.30
N SER A 2 -10.57 -2.93 -8.21
CA SER A 2 -10.47 -1.48 -8.44
C SER A 2 -10.35 -1.08 -9.91
N GLY A 3 -10.43 -2.03 -10.86
CA GLY A 3 -10.25 -1.79 -12.30
C GLY A 3 -8.80 -1.50 -12.71
N ASN A 4 -7.96 -1.06 -11.77
CA ASN A 4 -6.51 -0.94 -11.90
C ASN A 4 -5.77 -2.09 -11.18
N PRO A 5 -4.93 -2.88 -11.86
CA PRO A 5 -4.24 -4.03 -11.27
C PRO A 5 -3.24 -3.65 -10.17
N PHE A 6 -2.66 -2.44 -10.21
CA PHE A 6 -1.73 -1.97 -9.17
C PHE A 6 -2.45 -1.58 -7.88
N TYR A 7 -3.67 -1.04 -8.00
CA TYR A 7 -4.53 -0.80 -6.84
C TYR A 7 -5.02 -2.11 -6.22
N ASP A 8 -5.38 -3.10 -7.03
CA ASP A 8 -5.75 -4.44 -6.53
C ASP A 8 -4.56 -5.11 -5.82
N ALA A 9 -3.35 -4.99 -6.36
CA ALA A 9 -2.13 -5.48 -5.71
C ALA A 9 -1.83 -4.73 -4.39
N ALA A 10 -1.96 -3.41 -4.37
CA ALA A 10 -1.76 -2.60 -3.17
C ALA A 10 -2.80 -2.93 -2.08
N ASN A 11 -4.06 -3.16 -2.48
CA ASN A 11 -5.13 -3.61 -1.59
C ASN A 11 -4.84 -4.99 -1.00
N ALA A 12 -4.24 -5.90 -1.77
CA ALA A 12 -3.81 -7.21 -1.26
C ALA A 12 -2.73 -7.07 -0.17
N VAL A 13 -1.79 -6.13 -0.32
CA VAL A 13 -0.78 -5.81 0.73
C VAL A 13 -1.46 -5.29 1.99
N ILE A 14 -2.41 -4.36 1.87
CA ILE A 14 -3.17 -3.83 3.02
C ILE A 14 -3.94 -4.96 3.72
N ALA A 15 -4.65 -5.80 2.96
CA ALA A 15 -5.39 -6.92 3.51
C ALA A 15 -4.48 -7.96 4.19
N GLN A 16 -3.29 -8.19 3.65
CA GLN A 16 -2.30 -9.05 4.28
C GLN A 16 -1.81 -8.45 5.61
N TYR A 17 -1.51 -7.15 5.65
CA TYR A 17 -1.15 -6.46 6.89
C TYR A 17 -2.26 -6.59 7.94
N ASP A 18 -3.51 -6.33 7.56
CA ASP A 18 -4.65 -6.41 8.48
C ASP A 18 -4.81 -7.82 9.07
N LYS A 19 -4.72 -8.86 8.23
CA LYS A 19 -4.75 -10.26 8.69
C LYS A 19 -3.60 -10.55 9.65
N ARG A 20 -2.39 -10.10 9.33
CA ARG A 20 -1.21 -10.30 10.20
C ARG A 20 -1.39 -9.62 11.55
N MET A 21 -1.93 -8.42 11.57
CA MET A 21 -2.18 -7.65 12.79
C MET A 21 -3.21 -8.29 13.72
N GLN A 22 -4.17 -9.07 13.21
CA GLN A 22 -5.14 -9.80 14.05
C GLN A 22 -4.49 -10.82 14.98
N TYR A 23 -3.37 -11.43 14.56
CA TYR A 23 -2.71 -12.51 15.29
C TYR A 23 -1.37 -12.10 15.92
N MET A 24 -0.99 -10.82 15.81
CA MET A 24 0.34 -10.37 16.22
C MET A 24 0.40 -9.67 17.57
N LYS A 25 1.56 -9.81 18.21
CA LYS A 25 1.92 -9.02 19.39
C LYS A 25 2.30 -7.59 18.98
N PRO A 26 1.94 -6.57 19.77
CA PRO A 26 2.23 -5.16 19.46
C PRO A 26 3.70 -4.87 19.12
N ALA A 27 4.64 -5.57 19.75
CA ALA A 27 6.08 -5.41 19.52
C ALA A 27 6.53 -5.71 18.07
N ARG A 28 5.74 -6.44 17.28
CA ARG A 28 6.04 -6.75 15.87
C ARG A 28 5.32 -5.83 14.88
N ALA A 29 4.39 -4.99 15.35
CA ALA A 29 3.57 -4.14 14.49
C ALA A 29 4.40 -3.18 13.63
N VAL A 30 5.51 -2.67 14.16
CA VAL A 30 6.41 -1.74 13.46
C VAL A 30 7.15 -2.40 12.30
N GLY A 31 7.64 -3.64 12.49
CA GLY A 31 8.31 -4.37 11.41
C GLY A 31 7.34 -4.72 10.27
N GLU A 32 6.07 -4.92 10.60
CA GLU A 32 5.05 -5.33 9.63
C GLU A 32 4.50 -4.15 8.86
N SER A 33 4.36 -2.98 9.49
CA SER A 33 4.08 -1.75 8.76
C SER A 33 5.24 -1.39 7.83
N ALA A 34 6.50 -1.54 8.27
CA ALA A 34 7.67 -1.31 7.42
C ALA A 34 7.69 -2.24 6.19
N ASN A 35 7.37 -3.52 6.37
CA ASN A 35 7.24 -4.47 5.26
C ASN A 35 6.10 -4.10 4.30
N ALA A 36 4.95 -3.68 4.81
CA ALA A 36 3.83 -3.25 3.99
C ALA A 36 4.17 -2.00 3.17
N VAL A 37 4.80 -1.00 3.79
CA VAL A 37 5.30 0.22 3.12
C VAL A 37 6.28 -0.13 2.00
N LEU A 38 7.25 -1.02 2.26
CA LEU A 38 8.20 -1.46 1.23
C LEU A 38 7.51 -2.12 0.04
N ASN A 39 6.51 -2.99 0.29
CA ASN A 39 5.78 -3.64 -0.78
C ASN A 39 4.92 -2.67 -1.58
N LEU A 40 4.29 -1.68 -0.93
CA LEU A 40 3.57 -0.61 -1.63
C LEU A 40 4.51 0.20 -2.52
N GLY A 41 5.72 0.54 -2.05
CA GLY A 41 6.73 1.21 -2.85
C GLY A 41 7.13 0.41 -4.10
N ARG A 42 7.34 -0.90 -3.98
CA ARG A 42 7.63 -1.78 -5.13
C ARG A 42 6.49 -1.82 -6.14
N ILE A 43 5.24 -1.79 -5.68
CA ILE A 43 4.07 -1.75 -6.56
C ILE A 43 3.99 -0.41 -7.28
N ALA A 44 4.28 0.71 -6.60
CA ALA A 44 4.34 2.02 -7.22
C ALA A 44 5.42 2.06 -8.32
N ASP A 45 6.61 1.53 -8.05
CA ASP A 45 7.68 1.39 -9.05
C ASP A 45 7.22 0.59 -10.27
N ALA A 46 6.58 -0.56 -10.05
CA ALA A 46 6.05 -1.39 -11.12
C ALA A 46 4.98 -0.64 -11.95
N ALA A 47 4.07 0.09 -11.30
CA ALA A 47 3.05 0.90 -11.95
C ALA A 47 3.68 1.96 -12.88
N ARG A 48 4.73 2.65 -12.40
CA ARG A 48 5.48 3.62 -13.19
C ARG A 48 6.12 3.00 -14.42
N TYR A 49 6.82 1.88 -14.27
CA TYR A 49 7.46 1.18 -15.41
C TYR A 49 6.45 0.62 -16.41
N ALA A 50 5.25 0.26 -15.95
CA ALA A 50 4.18 -0.24 -16.80
C ALA A 50 3.35 0.87 -17.49
N GLY A 51 3.70 2.16 -17.32
CA GLY A 51 2.96 3.27 -17.93
C GLY A 51 1.70 3.70 -17.19
N HIS A 52 1.59 3.40 -15.89
CA HIS A 52 0.50 3.84 -15.00
C HIS A 52 1.00 4.86 -13.95
N PRO A 53 1.43 6.07 -14.36
CA PRO A 53 2.05 7.04 -13.46
C PRO A 53 1.11 7.55 -12.38
N ALA A 54 -0.19 7.69 -12.67
CA ALA A 54 -1.18 8.11 -11.67
C ALA A 54 -1.24 7.10 -10.49
N ALA A 55 -1.33 5.80 -10.79
CA ALA A 55 -1.34 4.78 -9.76
C ALA A 55 -0.02 4.73 -8.98
N SER A 56 1.12 4.93 -9.66
CA SER A 56 2.42 5.06 -8.99
C SER A 56 2.41 6.18 -7.95
N ILE A 57 1.99 7.39 -8.34
CA ILE A 57 2.00 8.57 -7.47
C ILE A 57 1.11 8.35 -6.25
N VAL A 58 -0.11 7.86 -6.45
CA VAL A 58 -1.08 7.58 -5.38
C VAL A 58 -0.53 6.57 -4.37
N ILE A 59 -0.04 5.43 -4.87
CA ILE A 59 0.46 4.35 -4.01
C ILE A 59 1.73 4.79 -3.27
N GLU A 60 2.65 5.49 -3.95
CA GLU A 60 3.89 5.99 -3.35
C GLU A 60 3.60 7.02 -2.25
N ASN A 61 2.69 7.96 -2.49
CA ASN A 61 2.29 8.96 -1.50
C ASN A 61 1.64 8.31 -0.28
N ALA A 62 0.76 7.32 -0.50
CA ALA A 62 0.16 6.55 0.57
C ALA A 62 1.20 5.78 1.40
N ALA A 63 2.18 5.16 0.75
CA ALA A 63 3.28 4.45 1.41
C ALA A 63 4.14 5.40 2.27
N LYS A 64 4.52 6.56 1.71
CA LYS A 64 5.27 7.61 2.43
C LYS A 64 4.49 8.14 3.62
N TYR A 65 3.20 8.42 3.45
CA TYR A 65 2.35 8.91 4.52
C TYR A 65 2.25 7.90 5.67
N TRP A 66 2.11 6.61 5.34
CA TRP A 66 2.14 5.55 6.35
C TRP A 66 3.49 5.49 7.06
N GLN A 67 4.60 5.56 6.33
CA GLN A 67 5.93 5.53 6.92
C GLN A 67 6.18 6.69 7.90
N CYS A 68 5.83 7.92 7.50
CA CYS A 68 6.11 9.12 8.28
C CYS A 68 5.17 9.28 9.49
N TYR A 69 3.91 8.89 9.36
CA TYR A 69 2.88 9.21 10.34
C TYR A 69 2.24 7.98 11.00
N GLY A 70 2.65 6.76 10.64
CA GLY A 70 2.08 5.52 11.16
C GLY A 70 0.63 5.28 10.71
N LYS A 71 0.12 6.05 9.76
CA LYS A 71 -1.27 5.99 9.30
C LYS A 71 -1.41 5.04 8.12
N LYS A 72 -1.96 3.85 8.37
CA LYS A 72 -2.29 2.87 7.33
C LYS A 72 -3.22 3.49 6.29
N PRO A 73 -2.94 3.33 4.98
CA PRO A 73 -3.80 3.84 3.93
C PRO A 73 -5.15 3.10 3.88
N ALA A 74 -6.15 3.80 3.37
CA ALA A 74 -7.41 3.19 2.97
C ALA A 74 -7.21 2.31 1.72
N THR A 75 -8.19 1.48 1.41
CA THR A 75 -8.20 0.71 0.16
C THR A 75 -8.27 1.64 -1.05
N PHE A 76 -7.46 1.36 -2.06
CA PHE A 76 -7.42 2.08 -3.33
C PHE A 76 -8.58 1.64 -4.24
N SER A 77 -9.16 2.60 -4.94
CA SER A 77 -10.24 2.43 -5.93
C SER A 77 -9.97 3.32 -7.16
N GLU A 78 -10.70 3.09 -8.24
CA GLU A 78 -10.63 3.95 -9.45
C GLU A 78 -10.93 5.43 -9.15
N ASP A 79 -11.81 5.70 -8.18
CA ASP A 79 -12.13 7.05 -7.72
C ASP A 79 -11.07 7.65 -6.79
N THR A 80 -9.98 6.93 -6.51
CA THR A 80 -8.93 7.46 -5.64
C THR A 80 -8.20 8.58 -6.38
N PRO A 81 -8.29 9.84 -5.91
CA PRO A 81 -7.67 10.95 -6.58
C PRO A 81 -6.14 10.81 -6.59
N ALA A 82 -5.53 11.25 -7.69
CA ALA A 82 -4.10 11.29 -7.90
C ALA A 82 -3.37 12.24 -6.93
#